data_AF-W4L570-F1
#
_entry.id   AF-W4L570-F1
#
_cell.length_a   1.000
_cell.length_b   1.000
_cell.length_c   1.000
_cell.angle_alpha   90.00
_cell.angle_beta   90.00
_cell.angle_gamma   90.00
#
_symmetry.space_group_name_H-M   'P 1'
#
loop_
_entity.id
_entity.type
_entity.pdbx_description
1 polymer ?
#
loop_
_entity_poly.entity_id
_entity_poly.type
_entity_poly.pdbx_seq_one_letter_code
_entity_poly.pdbx_strand_id
1 'polypeptide(L)'
;MIRRTHLLIACIAMMIAGHGIAAAAPTVINLTQTGCQFVEPEGVDHQFKTGKSDDCKAINQQNGDKRLNASTPLELKPGKYIFRVTNQNVPYELGFYLRGSGLGRLTLPKVSGGGLTTGKTQDYHIDLKAGSYVYSCPLNPTPDYPIVVKP
;
A
#
# COMPACT_ATOMS: atom_id res chain seq x y z
N MET A 1 17.23 20.19 -77.36
CA MET A 1 17.25 18.83 -76.76
C MET A 1 18.34 18.81 -75.70
N ILE A 2 18.11 18.14 -74.57
CA ILE A 2 18.97 17.98 -73.37
C ILE A 2 18.60 18.91 -72.19
N ARG A 3 17.81 18.32 -71.28
CA ARG A 3 17.39 18.80 -69.96
C ARG A 3 18.60 18.87 -69.02
N ARG A 4 18.78 19.98 -68.30
CA ARG A 4 19.65 20.06 -67.11
C ARG A 4 18.79 19.86 -65.86
N THR A 5 18.94 18.69 -65.26
CA THR A 5 18.22 18.24 -64.07
C THR A 5 18.82 18.92 -62.84
N HIS A 6 18.01 19.70 -62.11
CA HIS A 6 18.38 20.22 -60.79
C HIS A 6 18.38 19.08 -59.77
N LEU A 7 19.54 18.77 -59.18
CA LEU A 7 19.65 17.83 -58.07
C LEU A 7 19.48 18.63 -56.76
N LEU A 8 18.26 18.65 -56.22
CA LEU A 8 17.98 19.14 -54.87
C LEU A 8 18.34 18.03 -53.88
N ILE A 9 19.45 18.19 -53.17
CA ILE A 9 19.83 17.34 -52.03
C ILE A 9 19.10 17.90 -50.81
N ALA A 10 18.00 17.26 -50.41
CA ALA A 10 17.31 17.54 -49.16
C ALA A 10 17.96 16.70 -48.04
N CYS A 11 18.81 17.32 -47.23
CA CYS A 11 19.26 16.73 -45.96
C CYS A 11 18.11 16.77 -44.95
N ILE A 12 17.41 15.65 -44.79
CA ILE A 12 16.44 15.45 -43.71
C ILE A 12 17.24 15.12 -42.44
N ALA A 13 17.42 16.10 -41.56
CA ALA A 13 17.94 15.89 -40.22
C ALA A 13 16.86 15.18 -39.38
N MET A 14 17.04 13.89 -39.16
CA MET A 14 16.14 13.09 -38.32
C MET A 14 16.45 13.37 -36.84
N MET A 15 15.74 14.33 -36.25
CA MET A 15 15.75 14.55 -34.80
C MET A 15 15.06 13.37 -34.12
N ILE A 16 15.85 12.46 -33.55
CA ILE A 16 15.35 11.42 -32.66
C ILE A 16 15.01 12.09 -31.33
N ALA A 17 13.74 12.47 -31.15
CA ALA A 17 13.21 12.88 -29.86
C ALA A 17 13.21 11.67 -28.92
N GLY A 18 14.24 11.58 -28.06
CA GLY A 18 14.30 10.61 -26.97
C GLY A 18 13.14 10.84 -26.02
N HIS A 19 12.08 10.04 -26.15
CA HIS A 19 11.01 9.97 -25.17
C HIS A 19 11.56 9.21 -23.96
N GLY A 20 12.09 9.94 -22.98
CA GLY A 20 12.37 9.39 -21.66
C GLY A 20 11.06 8.84 -21.09
N ILE A 21 10.99 7.54 -20.88
CA ILE A 21 9.87 6.91 -20.18
C ILE A 21 9.93 7.40 -18.74
N ALA A 22 9.15 8.43 -18.41
CA ALA A 22 8.99 8.89 -17.05
C ALA A 22 8.41 7.72 -16.24
N ALA A 23 9.17 7.23 -15.24
CA ALA A 23 8.65 6.25 -14.30
C ALA A 23 7.44 6.88 -13.58
N ALA A 24 6.28 6.23 -13.67
CA ALA A 24 5.10 6.70 -12.96
C ALA A 24 5.40 6.85 -11.46
N ALA A 25 5.01 7.98 -10.87
CA ALA A 25 5.15 8.19 -9.44
C ALA A 25 4.38 7.10 -8.68
N PRO A 26 4.91 6.59 -7.55
CA PRO A 26 4.27 5.53 -6.81
C PRO A 26 2.92 6.01 -6.24
N THR A 27 1.91 5.15 -6.35
CA THR A 27 0.57 5.43 -5.78
C THR A 27 0.65 5.42 -4.25
N VAL A 28 0.13 6.47 -3.62
CA VAL A 28 0.10 6.59 -2.15
C VAL A 28 -1.25 6.09 -1.63
N ILE A 29 -1.21 5.13 -0.71
CA ILE A 29 -2.37 4.61 0.02
C ILE A 29 -2.25 5.14 1.45
N ASN A 30 -3.23 5.94 1.87
CA ASN A 30 -3.28 6.46 3.24
C ASN A 30 -4.03 5.48 4.13
N LEU A 31 -3.45 5.19 5.30
CA LEU A 31 -4.01 4.30 6.30
C LEU A 31 -3.90 4.93 7.70
N THR A 32 -4.95 4.80 8.50
CA THR A 32 -5.06 5.39 9.83
C THR A 32 -5.30 4.31 10.86
N GLN A 33 -4.39 4.19 11.82
CA GLN A 33 -4.55 3.33 12.98
C GLN A 33 -5.15 4.13 14.15
N THR A 34 -6.28 3.64 14.64
CA THR A 34 -6.79 3.92 15.99
C THR A 34 -6.67 2.64 16.81
N GLY A 35 -7.20 2.62 18.03
CA GLY A 35 -7.14 1.42 18.87
C GLY A 35 -7.69 0.20 18.13
N CYS A 36 -6.87 -0.85 17.98
CA CYS A 36 -7.28 -2.18 17.53
C CYS A 36 -7.81 -2.29 16.09
N GLN A 37 -7.64 -1.26 15.26
CA GLN A 37 -8.15 -1.21 13.89
C GLN A 37 -7.30 -0.35 12.94
N PHE A 38 -7.51 -0.58 11.64
CA PHE A 38 -7.32 0.42 10.60
C PHE A 38 -8.70 0.97 10.19
N VAL A 39 -8.82 2.29 10.04
CA VAL A 39 -10.12 2.96 9.81
C VAL A 39 -10.63 2.72 8.38
N GLU A 40 -9.77 2.84 7.39
CA GLU A 40 -10.12 2.79 5.96
C GLU A 40 -10.79 1.48 5.52
N PRO A 41 -10.26 0.27 5.85
CA PRO A 41 -10.94 -0.96 5.45
C PRO A 41 -12.29 -1.16 6.15
N GLU A 42 -12.50 -0.56 7.32
CA GLU A 42 -13.74 -0.72 8.09
C GLU A 42 -14.77 0.38 7.82
N GLY A 43 -14.34 1.51 7.23
CA GLY A 43 -15.20 2.65 6.91
C GLY A 43 -15.67 3.46 8.11
N VAL A 44 -15.26 3.10 9.33
CA VAL A 44 -15.66 3.76 10.58
C VAL A 44 -14.58 3.63 11.65
N ASP A 45 -14.48 4.66 12.50
CA ASP A 45 -13.71 4.58 13.74
C ASP A 45 -14.58 4.02 14.87
N HIS A 46 -14.27 2.81 15.35
CA HIS A 46 -14.99 2.20 16.47
C HIS A 46 -14.67 2.81 17.83
N GLN A 47 -13.72 3.75 17.89
CA GLN A 47 -13.35 4.47 19.11
C GLN A 47 -12.87 3.55 20.25
N PHE A 48 -12.34 2.36 19.93
CA PHE A 48 -11.82 1.44 20.93
C PHE A 48 -10.76 2.13 21.80
N LYS A 49 -10.88 1.91 23.11
CA LYS A 49 -9.93 2.44 24.09
C LYS A 49 -8.95 1.33 24.44
N THR A 50 -7.67 1.61 24.25
CA THR A 50 -6.58 0.67 24.53
C THR A 50 -5.41 1.43 25.16
N GLY A 51 -4.86 0.88 26.23
CA GLY A 51 -3.61 1.33 26.83
C GLY A 51 -2.43 0.42 26.48
N LYS A 52 -2.69 -0.78 25.96
CA LYS A 52 -1.68 -1.79 25.61
C LYS A 52 -2.20 -2.78 24.56
N SER A 53 -1.26 -3.43 23.87
CA SER A 53 -1.51 -4.44 22.84
C SER A 53 -2.56 -5.52 23.24
N ASP A 54 -2.54 -6.00 24.49
CA ASP A 54 -3.42 -7.07 24.94
C ASP A 54 -4.91 -6.68 24.97
N ASP A 55 -5.23 -5.40 25.16
CA ASP A 55 -6.61 -4.91 25.12
C ASP A 55 -7.20 -5.18 23.73
N CYS A 56 -6.40 -4.94 22.68
CA CYS A 56 -6.79 -5.20 21.30
C CYS A 56 -6.89 -6.68 20.95
N LYS A 57 -6.08 -7.55 21.58
CA LYS A 57 -6.26 -9.01 21.43
C LYS A 57 -7.62 -9.43 21.98
N ALA A 58 -7.98 -8.95 23.16
CA ALA A 58 -9.28 -9.27 23.78
C ALA A 58 -10.46 -8.74 22.95
N ILE A 59 -10.40 -7.50 22.48
CA ILE A 59 -11.44 -6.90 21.62
C ILE A 59 -11.58 -7.70 20.32
N ASN A 60 -10.46 -8.02 19.66
CA ASN A 60 -10.50 -8.67 18.35
C ASN A 60 -10.81 -10.16 18.42
N GLN A 61 -10.59 -10.82 19.55
CA GLN A 61 -11.15 -12.15 19.80
C GLN A 61 -12.69 -12.14 19.84
N GLN A 62 -13.33 -11.04 20.26
CA GLN A 62 -14.78 -10.96 20.38
C GLN A 62 -15.47 -10.58 19.07
N ASN A 63 -14.89 -9.65 18.31
CA ASN A 63 -15.56 -9.07 17.14
C ASN A 63 -14.69 -8.94 15.89
N GLY A 64 -13.41 -9.31 15.96
CA GLY A 64 -12.44 -9.10 14.88
C GLY A 64 -12.87 -9.77 13.58
N ASP A 65 -13.29 -11.03 13.63
CA ASP A 65 -13.76 -11.77 12.45
C ASP A 65 -15.01 -11.15 11.83
N LYS A 66 -15.96 -10.70 12.66
CA LYS A 66 -17.17 -10.02 12.18
C LYS A 66 -16.83 -8.72 11.45
N ARG A 67 -15.91 -7.92 12.00
CA ARG A 67 -15.46 -6.66 11.39
C ARG A 67 -14.66 -6.91 10.11
N LEU A 68 -13.78 -7.92 10.13
CA LEU A 68 -13.01 -8.32 8.94
C LEU A 68 -13.92 -8.75 7.79
N ASN A 69 -14.95 -9.55 8.07
CA ASN A 69 -15.92 -10.00 7.05
C ASN A 69 -16.76 -8.85 6.48
N ALA A 70 -16.92 -7.74 7.22
CA ALA A 70 -17.60 -6.54 6.76
C ALA A 70 -16.64 -5.52 6.11
N SER A 71 -15.33 -5.74 6.18
CA SER A 71 -14.32 -4.81 5.67
C SER A 71 -14.27 -4.79 4.15
N THR A 72 -13.88 -3.65 3.59
CA THR A 72 -13.66 -3.49 2.14
C THR A 72 -12.21 -3.83 1.79
N PRO A 73 -11.95 -4.86 0.97
CA PRO A 73 -10.61 -5.16 0.50
C PRO A 73 -10.03 -4.05 -0.36
N LEU A 74 -8.72 -3.85 -0.30
CA LEU A 74 -8.03 -3.03 -1.29
C LEU A 74 -7.82 -3.84 -2.58
N GLU A 75 -8.36 -3.35 -3.69
CA GLU A 75 -8.13 -3.93 -5.01
C GLU A 75 -7.12 -3.08 -5.78
N LEU A 76 -5.97 -3.66 -6.10
CA LEU A 76 -4.81 -2.95 -6.66
C LEU A 76 -4.28 -3.66 -7.91
N LYS A 77 -3.55 -2.91 -8.74
CA LYS A 77 -2.73 -3.48 -9.82
C LYS A 77 -1.30 -3.73 -9.34
N PRO A 78 -0.55 -4.66 -9.97
CA PRO A 78 0.88 -4.78 -9.72
C PRO A 78 1.61 -3.45 -9.92
N GLY A 79 2.62 -3.17 -9.08
CA GLY A 79 3.42 -1.95 -9.18
C GLY A 79 3.88 -1.39 -7.84
N LYS A 80 4.49 -0.20 -7.90
CA LYS A 80 5.08 0.48 -6.73
C LYS A 80 4.04 1.29 -5.97
N TYR A 81 3.98 1.07 -4.66
CA TYR A 81 3.09 1.76 -3.74
C TYR A 81 3.85 2.32 -2.54
N ILE A 82 3.29 3.38 -1.97
CA ILE A 82 3.63 3.89 -0.65
C ILE A 82 2.40 3.70 0.24
N PHE A 83 2.51 2.87 1.27
CA PHE A 83 1.53 2.84 2.35
C PHE A 83 1.94 3.89 3.37
N ARG A 84 1.21 5.00 3.42
CA ARG A 84 1.40 6.08 4.37
C ARG A 84 0.51 5.82 5.57
N VAL A 85 1.11 5.43 6.68
CA VAL A 85 0.39 4.93 7.86
C VAL A 85 0.53 5.91 9.02
N THR A 86 -0.58 6.26 9.65
CA THR A 86 -0.63 7.18 10.79
C THR A 86 -1.09 6.44 12.05
N ASN A 87 -0.39 6.59 13.17
CA ASN A 87 -0.96 6.31 14.49
C ASN A 87 -1.70 7.56 14.95
N GLN A 88 -3.04 7.56 14.89
CA GLN A 88 -3.83 8.75 15.18
C GLN A 88 -3.83 9.11 16.67
N ASN A 89 -4.06 8.12 17.54
CA ASN A 89 -4.37 8.38 18.95
C ASN A 89 -4.01 7.25 19.92
N VAL A 90 -3.30 6.21 19.49
CA VAL A 90 -2.94 5.10 20.37
C VAL A 90 -1.73 5.50 21.24
N PRO A 91 -1.79 5.37 22.57
CA PRO A 91 -0.79 5.93 23.49
C PRO A 91 0.46 5.05 23.67
N TYR A 92 0.79 4.23 22.67
CA TYR A 92 1.99 3.40 22.62
C TYR A 92 2.50 3.28 21.19
N GLU A 93 3.73 2.79 21.02
CA GLU A 93 4.34 2.62 19.70
C GLU A 93 3.61 1.53 18.89
N LEU A 94 3.30 1.87 17.63
CA LEU A 94 2.71 0.94 16.67
C LEU A 94 3.69 0.57 15.56
N GLY A 95 3.26 -0.36 14.72
CA GLY A 95 3.94 -0.69 13.49
C GLY A 95 2.97 -0.90 12.33
N PHE A 96 3.50 -1.42 11.24
CA PHE A 96 2.74 -1.84 10.07
C PHE A 96 3.40 -3.08 9.52
N TYR A 97 2.60 -4.07 9.10
CA TYR A 97 3.11 -5.26 8.45
C TYR A 97 2.18 -5.71 7.32
N LEU A 98 2.68 -5.58 6.09
CA LEU A 98 2.05 -6.11 4.88
C LEU A 98 2.82 -7.35 4.40
N ARG A 99 2.09 -8.41 4.10
CA ARG A 99 2.64 -9.70 3.66
C ARG A 99 1.67 -10.46 2.75
N GLY A 100 2.18 -11.39 1.96
CA GLY A 100 1.33 -12.35 1.24
C GLY A 100 0.42 -13.15 2.20
N SER A 101 -0.71 -13.65 1.71
CA SER A 101 -1.60 -14.55 2.47
C SER A 101 -1.45 -16.01 2.00
N GLY A 102 -1.81 -16.96 2.87
CA GLY A 102 -1.65 -18.40 2.59
C GLY A 102 -0.22 -18.77 2.18
N LEU A 103 -0.09 -19.55 1.09
CA LEU A 103 1.21 -19.91 0.50
C LEU A 103 1.99 -18.70 -0.04
N GLY A 104 1.29 -17.61 -0.38
CA GLY A 104 1.90 -16.35 -0.82
C GLY A 104 2.83 -15.72 0.22
N ARG A 105 2.71 -16.09 1.50
CA ARG A 105 3.66 -15.67 2.57
C ARG A 105 5.11 -16.01 2.25
N LEU A 106 5.36 -17.04 1.45
CA LEU A 106 6.70 -17.53 1.12
C LEU A 106 7.31 -16.85 -0.10
N THR A 107 6.48 -16.34 -1.01
CA THR A 107 6.91 -15.94 -2.36
C THR A 107 6.61 -14.49 -2.70
N LEU A 108 5.62 -13.88 -2.03
CA LEU A 108 5.20 -12.51 -2.29
C LEU A 108 6.02 -11.52 -1.44
N PRO A 109 6.21 -10.28 -1.93
CA PRO A 109 6.91 -9.23 -1.22
C PRO A 109 6.23 -8.91 0.12
N LYS A 110 7.04 -8.42 1.06
CA LYS A 110 6.60 -8.01 2.40
C LYS A 110 7.28 -6.71 2.80
N VAL A 111 6.60 -5.90 3.60
CA VAL A 111 7.16 -4.71 4.24
C VAL A 111 6.69 -4.65 5.68
N SER A 112 7.60 -4.35 6.60
CA SER A 112 7.31 -4.25 8.03
C SER A 112 8.14 -3.13 8.66
N GLY A 113 7.60 -2.47 9.68
CA GLY A 113 8.37 -1.57 10.52
C GLY A 113 7.56 -1.00 11.68
N GLY A 114 8.24 -0.69 12.78
CA GLY A 114 7.69 -0.04 13.96
C GLY A 114 7.90 1.47 13.96
N GLY A 115 7.95 2.05 15.15
CA GLY A 115 8.26 3.45 15.37
C GLY A 115 7.11 4.41 15.13
N LEU A 116 5.87 3.96 14.99
CA LEU A 116 4.68 4.81 14.87
C LEU A 116 4.19 5.22 16.26
N THR A 117 4.85 6.21 16.86
CA THR A 117 4.40 6.86 18.10
C THR A 117 3.10 7.65 17.88
N THR A 118 2.41 8.04 18.95
CA THR A 118 1.14 8.79 18.86
C THR A 118 1.26 10.03 17.98
N GLY A 119 0.34 10.20 17.04
CA GLY A 119 0.29 11.29 16.07
C GLY A 119 1.28 11.18 14.91
N LYS A 120 2.15 10.17 14.89
CA LYS A 120 3.18 10.03 13.85
C LYS A 120 2.62 9.35 12.61
N THR A 121 3.09 9.84 11.45
CA THR A 121 2.90 9.22 10.14
C THR A 121 4.23 8.69 9.59
N GLN A 122 4.20 7.54 8.92
CA GLN A 122 5.38 6.93 8.29
C GLN A 122 5.03 6.25 6.96
N ASP A 123 5.97 6.29 6.02
CA ASP A 123 5.82 5.71 4.69
C ASP A 123 6.47 4.32 4.61
N TYR A 124 5.74 3.37 4.02
CA TYR A 124 6.19 2.00 3.80
C TYR A 124 6.12 1.69 2.30
N HIS A 125 7.28 1.59 1.68
CA HIS A 125 7.40 1.34 0.24
C HIS A 125 7.31 -0.16 -0.05
N ILE A 126 6.55 -0.52 -1.09
CA ILE A 126 6.49 -1.90 -1.58
C ILE A 126 6.22 -1.93 -3.08
N ASP A 127 6.81 -2.92 -3.76
CA ASP A 127 6.50 -3.25 -5.15
C ASP A 127 5.61 -4.49 -5.16
N LEU A 128 4.31 -4.31 -5.38
CA LEU A 128 3.31 -5.37 -5.31
C LEU A 128 3.32 -6.21 -6.59
N LYS A 129 3.35 -7.53 -6.42
CA LYS A 129 3.12 -8.51 -7.48
C LYS A 129 1.67 -9.00 -7.43
N ALA A 130 1.15 -9.51 -8.54
CA ALA A 130 -0.16 -10.16 -8.54
C ALA A 130 -0.24 -11.26 -7.48
N GLY A 131 -1.34 -11.30 -6.74
CA GLY A 131 -1.52 -12.21 -5.61
C GLY A 131 -2.38 -11.64 -4.49
N SER A 132 -2.56 -12.44 -3.45
CA SER A 132 -3.33 -12.08 -2.26
C SER A 132 -2.39 -11.71 -1.11
N TYR A 133 -2.68 -10.58 -0.46
CA TYR A 133 -1.93 -10.07 0.67
C TYR A 133 -2.87 -9.73 1.82
N VAL A 134 -2.27 -9.53 2.98
CA VAL A 134 -2.92 -8.91 4.14
C VAL A 134 -2.00 -7.85 4.74
N TYR A 135 -2.59 -6.85 5.38
CA TYR A 135 -1.87 -5.93 6.25
C TYR A 135 -2.50 -5.89 7.65
N SER A 136 -1.65 -5.68 8.65
CA SER A 136 -2.06 -5.54 10.05
C SER A 136 -1.00 -4.83 10.88
N CYS A 137 -1.30 -4.59 12.16
CA CYS A 137 -0.34 -4.09 13.14
C CYS A 137 -0.18 -5.09 14.29
N PRO A 138 0.95 -5.79 14.43
CA PRO A 138 1.17 -6.71 15.55
C PRO A 138 1.24 -6.02 16.92
N LEU A 139 1.67 -4.75 16.96
CA LEU A 139 1.80 -3.96 18.20
C LEU A 139 0.46 -3.36 18.64
N ASN A 140 -0.44 -3.09 17.69
CA ASN A 140 -1.84 -2.73 17.89
C ASN A 140 -2.71 -3.82 17.26
N PRO A 141 -2.78 -5.04 17.82
CA PRO A 141 -3.37 -6.20 17.17
C PRO A 141 -4.66 -5.83 16.44
N THR A 142 -4.62 -5.84 15.11
CA THR A 142 -5.76 -5.60 14.23
C THR A 142 -6.15 -6.90 13.52
N PRO A 143 -7.33 -6.98 12.90
CA PRO A 143 -7.58 -7.96 11.84
C PRO A 143 -6.50 -7.90 10.73
N ASP A 144 -6.37 -9.01 10.00
CA ASP A 144 -5.53 -9.13 8.81
C ASP A 144 -6.34 -8.66 7.58
N TYR A 145 -6.33 -7.37 7.28
CA TYR A 145 -7.16 -6.78 6.23
C TYR A 145 -6.68 -7.17 4.83
N PRO A 146 -7.58 -7.59 3.92
CA PRO A 146 -7.20 -8.13 2.63
C PRO A 146 -6.78 -7.07 1.61
N ILE A 147 -5.76 -7.40 0.82
CA ILE A 147 -5.41 -6.73 -0.42
C ILE A 147 -5.41 -7.78 -1.53
N VAL A 148 -6.06 -7.46 -2.63
CA VAL A 148 -6.11 -8.30 -3.83
C VAL A 148 -5.40 -7.56 -4.95
N VAL A 149 -4.30 -8.15 -5.45
CA VAL A 149 -3.52 -7.57 -6.54
C VAL A 149 -3.76 -8.36 -7.81
N LYS A 150 -4.38 -7.74 -8.82
CA LYS A 150 -4.73 -8.37 -10.10
C LYS A 150 -4.29 -7.49 -11.28
N PRO A 151 -3.88 -8.07 -12.43
CA PRO A 151 -3.54 -7.33 -13.63
C PRO A 151 -4.65 -6.39 -14.12
#